data_AF-A0A127T295-F1
#
_entry.id   AF-A0A127T295-F1
#
_cell.length_a   1.000
_cell.length_b   1.000
_cell.length_c   1.000
_cell.angle_alpha   90.00
_cell.angle_beta   90.00
_cell.angle_gamma   90.00
#
_symmetry.space_group_name_H-M   'P 1'
#
loop_
_entity.id
_entity.type
_entity.pdbx_description
1 polymer ?
#
loop_
_entity_poly.entity_id
_entity_poly.type
_entity_poly.pdbx_seq_one_letter_code
_entity_poly.pdbx_strand_id
1 'polypeptide(L)' 'LAIGAGVIGENVAMDVVDTFLSTAFSGEERHARRIAKIAEYEEKQ' A
#
# COMPACT_ATOMS: atom_id res chain seq x y z
N LEU A 1 -3.49 2.36 3.05
CA LEU A 1 -4.42 1.25 3.38
C LEU A 1 -5.78 1.83 3.69
N ALA A 2 -6.87 1.22 3.18
CA ALA A 2 -8.25 1.55 3.55
C ALA A 2 -9.05 0.25 3.61
N ILE A 3 -9.97 0.13 4.58
CA ILE A 3 -10.75 -1.10 4.84
C ILE A 3 -12.21 -0.71 5.02
N GLY A 4 -13.13 -1.47 4.40
CA GLY A 4 -14.56 -1.25 4.48
C GLY A 4 -15.22 -2.07 5.59
N ALA A 5 -15.64 -1.41 6.68
CA ALA A 5 -16.24 -2.06 7.86
C ALA A 5 -17.56 -2.80 7.59
N GLY A 6 -18.31 -2.42 6.54
CA GLY A 6 -19.54 -3.11 6.13
C GLY A 6 -19.32 -4.34 5.24
N VAL A 7 -18.06 -4.65 4.88
CA VAL A 7 -17.71 -5.72 3.92
C VAL A 7 -16.72 -6.71 4.53
N ILE A 8 -15.77 -6.22 5.33
CA ILE A 8 -14.72 -7.02 5.97
C ILE A 8 -15.03 -7.18 7.46
N GLY A 9 -15.00 -8.43 7.95
CA GLY A 9 -15.14 -8.73 9.37
C GLY A 9 -13.90 -8.35 10.19
N GLU A 10 -14.09 -8.08 11.48
CA GLU A 10 -13.07 -7.51 12.37
C GLU A 10 -11.76 -8.30 12.40
N ASN A 11 -11.80 -9.62 12.58
CA ASN A 11 -10.58 -10.44 12.63
C ASN A 11 -9.75 -10.33 11.33
N VAL A 12 -10.42 -10.37 10.17
CA VAL A 12 -9.74 -10.23 8.88
C VAL A 12 -9.19 -8.81 8.71
N ALA A 13 -9.91 -7.79 9.19
CA ALA A 13 -9.41 -6.43 9.17
C ALA A 13 -8.13 -6.28 10.01
N MET A 14 -8.08 -6.92 11.19
CA MET A 14 -6.88 -6.95 12.03
C MET A 14 -5.72 -7.66 11.35
N ASP A 15 -5.94 -8.84 10.77
CA ASP A 15 -4.91 -9.58 10.04
C ASP A 15 -4.33 -8.77 8.86
N VAL A 16 -5.18 -8.05 8.13
CA VAL A 16 -4.75 -7.17 7.02
C VAL A 16 -3.90 -6.00 7.53
N VAL A 17 -4.30 -5.38 8.64
CA VAL A 17 -3.53 -4.28 9.24
C VAL A 17 -2.17 -4.76 9.71
N ASP A 18 -2.11 -5.89 10.42
CA ASP A 18 -0.87 -6.48 10.91
C ASP A 18 0.06 -6.87 9.75
N THR A 19 -0.49 -7.47 8.70
CA THR A 19 0.26 -7.81 7.49
C THR A 19 0.82 -6.54 6.83
N PHE A 20 0.00 -5.50 6.65
CA PHE A 20 0.43 -4.27 6.00
C PHE A 20 1.53 -3.54 6.79
N LEU A 21 1.40 -3.45 8.11
CA LEU A 21 2.37 -2.75 8.95
C LEU A 21 3.70 -3.52 9.09
N SER A 22 3.65 -4.85 9.07
CA SER A 22 4.86 -5.68 9.19
C SER A 22 5.57 -5.93 7.86
N THR A 23 4.89 -5.77 6.72
CA THR A 23 5.49 -6.02 5.40
C THR A 23 6.26 -4.80 4.91
N ALA A 24 7.59 -4.90 4.92
CA ALA A 24 8.46 -3.86 4.34
C ALA A 24 8.27 -3.75 2.82
N PHE A 25 8.42 -2.53 2.29
CA PHE A 25 8.50 -2.34 0.85
C PHE A 25 9.76 -3.00 0.29
N SER A 26 9.60 -3.78 -0.78
CA SER A 26 10.70 -4.57 -1.38
C SER A 26 11.91 -3.74 -1.86
N GLY A 27 11.71 -2.46 -2.20
CA GLY A 27 12.80 -1.59 -2.69
C GLY A 27 13.39 -1.97 -4.06
N GLU A 28 12.93 -3.04 -4.71
CA GLU A 28 13.47 -3.47 -6.01
C GLU A 28 13.40 -2.37 -7.06
N GLU A 29 14.42 -2.29 -7.92
CA GLU A 29 14.55 -1.26 -8.98
C GLU A 29 13.26 -1.10 -9.79
N ARG A 30 12.63 -2.21 -10.18
CA ARG A 30 11.39 -2.19 -10.97
C ARG A 30 10.20 -1.57 -10.23
N HIS A 31 10.13 -1.70 -8.91
CA HIS A 31 9.02 -1.16 -8.10
C HIS A 31 9.28 0.31 -7.79
N ALA A 32 10.50 0.63 -7.33
CA ALA A 32 10.92 2.01 -7.06
C ALA A 32 10.81 2.89 -8.31
N ARG A 33 11.26 2.42 -9.48
CA ARG A 33 11.14 3.15 -10.75
C ARG A 33 9.69 3.46 -11.12
N ARG A 34 8.75 2.56 -10.86
CA ARG A 34 7.33 2.78 -11.18
C ARG A 34 6.69 3.81 -10.25
N ILE A 35 7.03 3.78 -8.95
CA ILE A 35 6.60 4.80 -7.98
C ILE A 35 7.16 6.18 -8.39
N ALA A 36 8.44 6.26 -8.76
CA ALA A 36 9.05 7.50 -9.20
C ALA A 36 8.34 8.12 -10.42
N LYS A 37 7.87 7.30 -11.37
CA LYS A 37 7.05 7.80 -12.49
C LYS A 37 5.74 8.43 -12.03
N ILE A 38 5.07 7.83 -11.04
CA ILE A 38 3.83 8.39 -10.49
C ILE A 38 4.12 9.73 -9.83
N ALA A 39 5.17 9.81 -9.00
CA ALA A 39 5.61 11.06 -8.37
C ALA A 39 5.94 12.15 -9.40
N GLU A 40 6.64 11.81 -10.49
CA GLU A 40 6.93 12.75 -11.58
C GLU A 40 5.66 13.32 -12.25
N TYR A 41 4.59 12.52 -12.34
CA TYR A 41 3.30 13.03 -12.83
C TYR A 41 2.63 13.97 -11.84
N GLU A 42 2.69 13.66 -10.53
CA GLU A 42 2.12 14.50 -9.47
C GLU A 42 2.82 15.87 -9.37
N GLU A 43 4.14 15.93 -9.56
CA GLU A 43 4.92 17.19 -9.55
C GLU A 43 4.61 18.11 -10.74
N LYS A 44 4.12 17.55 -11.86
CA LYS A 44 3.78 18.31 -13.07
C LYS A 44 2.34 18.83 -13.08
N GLN A 45 1.52 18.46 -12.09
CA GLN A 45 0.16 18.96 -11.89
C GLN A 45 0.18 20.22 -11.02
#